data_AF-A0A7W7IYL2-F1
#
_entry.id   AF-A0A7W7IYL2-F1
#
_cell.length_a   1.000
_cell.length_b   1.000
_cell.length_c   1.000
_cell.angle_alpha   90.00
_cell.angle_beta   90.00
_cell.angle_gamma   90.00
#
_symmetry.space_group_name_H-M   'P 1'
#
loop_
_entity.id
_entity.type
_entity.pdbx_description
1 polymer ?
#
loop_
_entity_poly.entity_id
_entity_poly.type
_entity_poly.pdbx_seq_one_letter_code
_entity_poly.pdbx_strand_id
1 'polypeptide(L)'
;MRKFILIVIALIISFALLFYIKPITFSYLTGIARVLEKSHNYDLKINSNQFTNRIYKSTKSFDNKSNHNFLILYLKDLEVNSKFKIIIVNLDDKIVGYPCTSTSCYDLLFGNLIQSEMGSFYVALENTSKGPGFNTDLKIENEKIDFFIPAKKGKKIHIQLSKK
;
A
#
# COMPACT_ATOMS: atom_id res chain seq x y z
N MET A 1 -1.31 33.66 31.50
CA MET A 1 -2.54 33.35 30.75
C MET A 1 -2.44 33.61 29.26
N ARG A 2 -2.16 34.85 28.79
CA ARG A 2 -2.05 35.16 27.33
C ARG A 2 -1.03 34.28 26.57
N LYS A 3 0.15 34.04 27.15
CA LYS A 3 1.16 33.14 26.57
C LYS A 3 0.69 31.68 26.45
N PHE A 4 -0.10 31.20 27.43
CA PHE A 4 -0.66 29.85 27.42
C PHE A 4 -1.74 29.69 26.34
N ILE A 5 -2.63 30.68 26.21
CA ILE A 5 -3.66 30.70 25.14
C ILE A 5 -3.01 30.66 23.75
N LEU A 6 -1.93 31.43 23.55
CA LEU A 6 -1.19 31.42 22.27
C LEU A 6 -0.57 30.05 21.97
N ILE A 7 -0.05 29.34 22.99
CA ILE A 7 0.49 27.98 22.81
C ILE A 7 -0.62 27.01 22.41
N VAL A 8 -1.79 27.08 23.06
CA VAL A 8 -2.93 26.22 22.74
C VAL A 8 -3.41 26.47 21.30
N ILE A 9 -3.55 27.73 20.90
CA ILE A 9 -3.93 28.09 19.53
C ILE A 9 -2.90 27.58 18.52
N ALA A 10 -1.60 27.76 18.80
CA ALA A 10 -0.54 27.25 17.95
C ALA A 10 -0.61 25.72 17.80
N LEU A 11 -0.84 24.99 18.89
CA LEU A 11 -1.01 23.53 18.87
C LEU A 11 -2.21 23.11 18.01
N ILE A 12 -3.36 23.75 18.16
CA ILE A 12 -4.56 23.46 17.36
C ILE A 12 -4.29 23.70 15.88
N ILE A 13 -3.67 24.83 15.53
CA ILE A 13 -3.31 25.16 14.14
C ILE A 13 -2.32 24.13 13.59
N SER A 14 -1.28 23.76 14.35
CA SER A 14 -0.33 22.72 13.95
C SER A 14 -1.01 21.38 13.71
N PHE A 15 -1.97 20.99 14.55
CA PHE A 15 -2.71 19.73 14.40
C PHE A 15 -3.63 19.77 13.15
N ALA A 16 -4.30 20.90 12.90
CA ALA A 16 -5.11 21.10 11.70
C ALA A 16 -4.27 21.07 10.42
N LEU A 17 -3.10 21.72 10.42
CA LEU A 17 -2.14 21.67 9.31
C LEU A 17 -1.62 20.24 9.08
N LEU A 18 -1.31 19.50 10.15
CA LEU A 18 -0.86 18.11 10.04
C LEU A 18 -1.93 17.22 9.40
N PHE A 19 -3.20 17.36 9.82
CA PHE A 19 -4.33 16.63 9.23
C PHE A 19 -4.47 16.90 7.72
N TYR A 20 -4.30 18.16 7.31
CA TYR A 20 -4.43 18.55 5.91
C TYR A 20 -3.24 18.09 5.04
N ILE A 21 -2.00 18.24 5.53
CA ILE A 21 -0.78 17.97 4.74
C ILE A 21 -0.41 16.48 4.78
N LYS A 22 -0.58 15.81 5.93
CA LYS A 22 -0.16 14.43 6.18
C LYS A 22 -1.28 13.65 6.91
N PRO A 23 -2.40 13.36 6.22
CA PRO A 23 -3.57 12.74 6.83
C PRO A 23 -3.29 11.36 7.43
N ILE A 24 -2.40 10.54 6.83
CA ILE A 24 -2.06 9.24 7.40
C ILE A 24 -1.23 9.38 8.68
N THR A 25 -0.35 10.40 8.77
CA THR A 25 0.45 10.63 9.98
C THR A 25 -0.48 11.00 11.13
N PHE A 26 -1.46 11.87 10.87
CA PHE A 26 -2.52 12.15 11.82
C PHE A 26 -3.27 10.88 12.23
N SER A 27 -3.70 10.08 11.24
CA SER A 27 -4.42 8.81 11.46
C SER A 27 -3.61 7.81 12.31
N TYR A 28 -2.28 7.79 12.15
CA TYR A 28 -1.40 6.97 12.96
C TYR A 28 -1.32 7.48 14.40
N LEU A 29 -1.17 8.78 14.61
CA LEU A 29 -1.12 9.38 15.93
C LEU A 29 -2.43 9.23 16.72
N THR A 30 -3.57 9.16 16.03
CA THR A 30 -4.89 8.91 16.64
C THR A 30 -5.23 7.43 16.77
N GLY A 31 -4.35 6.51 16.34
CA GLY A 31 -4.51 5.07 16.51
C GLY A 31 -5.45 4.38 15.50
N ILE A 32 -5.89 5.08 14.45
CA ILE A 32 -6.78 4.52 13.40
C ILE A 32 -6.02 4.01 12.17
N ALA A 33 -4.70 4.17 12.15
CA ALA A 33 -3.80 3.61 11.16
C ALA A 33 -2.69 2.80 11.83
N ARG A 34 -2.08 1.87 11.09
CA ARG A 34 -1.02 0.99 11.60
C ARG A 34 0.23 1.05 10.74
N VAL A 35 1.35 0.74 11.36
CA VAL A 35 2.61 0.46 10.65
C VAL A 35 2.53 -0.94 10.06
N LEU A 36 2.96 -1.09 8.81
CA LEU A 36 3.19 -2.37 8.17
C LEU A 36 4.68 -2.72 8.21
N GLU A 37 4.96 -3.97 8.55
CA GLU A 37 6.32 -4.50 8.56
C GLU A 37 6.84 -4.65 7.12
N LYS A 38 8.09 -4.25 6.92
CA LYS A 38 8.79 -4.53 5.66
C LYS A 38 9.02 -6.02 5.54
N SER A 39 8.69 -6.57 4.39
CA SER A 39 9.07 -7.93 4.06
C SER A 39 10.49 -7.94 3.50
N HIS A 40 11.46 -8.24 4.36
CA HIS A 40 12.87 -8.39 3.94
C HIS A 40 13.10 -9.63 3.06
N ASN A 41 12.15 -10.57 3.07
CA ASN A 41 12.26 -11.85 2.39
C ASN A 41 11.91 -11.78 0.90
N TYR A 42 11.54 -10.64 0.33
CA TYR A 42 11.21 -10.54 -1.08
C TYR A 42 11.96 -9.38 -1.74
N ASP A 43 12.49 -9.63 -2.94
CA ASP A 43 12.92 -8.60 -3.88
C ASP A 43 11.85 -8.35 -4.94
N LEU A 44 11.65 -7.08 -5.27
CA LEU A 44 10.72 -6.64 -6.29
C LEU A 44 11.48 -6.39 -7.60
N LYS A 45 11.06 -7.00 -8.69
CA LYS A 45 11.50 -6.68 -10.04
C LYS A 45 10.32 -6.18 -10.84
N ILE A 46 10.50 -5.05 -11.51
CA ILE A 46 9.51 -4.47 -12.42
C ILE A 46 10.14 -4.42 -13.80
N ASN A 47 9.59 -5.20 -14.74
CA ASN A 47 10.24 -5.50 -16.02
C ASN A 47 11.66 -6.05 -15.79
N SER A 48 12.69 -5.22 -15.99
CA SER A 48 14.11 -5.60 -15.81
C SER A 48 14.79 -4.95 -14.61
N ASN A 49 14.13 -4.00 -13.93
CA ASN A 49 14.72 -3.21 -12.85
C ASN A 49 14.40 -3.82 -11.48
N GLN A 50 15.42 -3.99 -10.63
CA GLN A 50 15.28 -4.51 -9.28
C GLN A 50 15.14 -3.38 -8.26
N PHE A 51 14.25 -3.57 -7.29
CA PHE A 51 13.92 -2.64 -6.23
C PHE A 51 13.90 -3.38 -4.89
N THR A 52 14.56 -2.81 -3.89
CA THR A 52 14.62 -3.36 -2.53
C THR A 52 13.71 -2.57 -1.59
N ASN A 53 13.26 -3.20 -0.50
CA ASN A 53 12.49 -2.55 0.57
C ASN A 53 11.17 -1.90 0.12
N ARG A 54 10.51 -2.47 -0.89
CA ARG A 54 9.22 -1.98 -1.42
C ARG A 54 8.02 -2.89 -1.14
N ILE A 55 8.26 -4.01 -0.46
CA ILE A 55 7.24 -5.01 -0.15
C ILE A 55 7.00 -5.00 1.35
N TYR A 56 5.74 -4.94 1.72
CA TYR A 56 5.27 -4.93 3.09
C TYR A 56 4.33 -6.10 3.32
N LYS A 57 4.26 -6.61 4.54
CA LYS A 57 3.37 -7.72 4.87
C LYS A 57 2.23 -7.23 5.75
N SER A 58 1.05 -7.79 5.51
CA SER A 58 -0.10 -7.66 6.40
C SER A 58 -0.70 -9.03 6.63
N THR A 59 -0.89 -9.40 7.90
CA THR A 59 -1.36 -10.74 8.29
C THR A 59 -2.69 -10.80 9.01
N LYS A 60 -3.24 -9.63 9.40
CA LYS A 60 -4.46 -9.51 10.20
C LYS A 60 -5.29 -8.32 9.75
N SER A 61 -6.61 -8.41 9.92
CA SER A 61 -7.52 -7.28 9.84
C SER A 61 -7.27 -6.26 10.95
N PHE A 62 -7.88 -5.08 10.83
CA PHE A 62 -7.78 -4.02 11.83
C PHE A 62 -8.48 -4.38 13.15
N ASP A 63 -9.56 -5.16 13.09
CA ASP A 63 -10.28 -5.65 14.27
C ASP A 63 -9.67 -6.93 14.88
N ASN A 64 -8.58 -7.44 14.28
CA ASN A 64 -7.91 -8.69 14.64
C ASN A 64 -8.79 -9.96 14.59
N LYS A 65 -9.97 -9.91 13.94
CA LYS A 65 -10.88 -11.06 13.85
C LYS A 65 -10.59 -11.99 12.69
N SER A 66 -9.96 -11.49 11.63
CA SER A 66 -9.58 -12.30 10.46
C SER A 66 -8.08 -12.23 10.22
N ASN A 67 -7.52 -13.38 9.87
CA ASN A 67 -6.16 -13.47 9.36
C ASN A 67 -6.19 -13.46 7.83
N HIS A 68 -5.12 -12.98 7.23
CA HIS A 68 -4.89 -13.00 5.79
C HIS A 68 -3.39 -13.03 5.53
N ASN A 69 -2.97 -13.16 4.28
CA ASN A 69 -1.55 -13.13 3.93
C ASN A 69 -1.32 -12.24 2.70
N PHE A 70 -1.21 -10.94 2.96
CA PHE A 70 -1.07 -9.94 1.92
C PHE A 70 0.38 -9.49 1.79
N LEU A 71 0.87 -9.45 0.55
CA LEU A 71 2.03 -8.69 0.17
C LEU A 71 1.57 -7.37 -0.44
N ILE A 72 2.03 -6.27 0.13
CA ILE A 72 1.66 -4.91 -0.27
C ILE A 72 2.89 -4.30 -0.93
N LEU A 73 2.77 -4.04 -2.24
CA LEU A 73 3.83 -3.41 -3.04
C LEU A 73 3.56 -1.92 -3.09
N TYR A 74 4.49 -1.13 -2.57
CA TYR A 74 4.41 0.33 -2.59
C TYR A 74 5.22 0.89 -3.77
N LEU A 75 4.52 1.29 -4.83
CA LEU A 75 5.10 1.72 -6.11
C LEU A 75 4.98 3.24 -6.34
N LYS A 76 4.46 3.99 -5.37
CA LYS A 76 4.10 5.41 -5.54
C LYS A 76 5.28 6.31 -5.87
N ASP A 77 6.43 6.05 -5.25
CA ASP A 77 7.67 6.81 -5.48
C ASP A 77 8.47 6.28 -6.67
N LEU A 78 7.95 5.27 -7.38
CA LEU A 78 8.58 4.71 -8.57
C LEU A 78 7.93 5.32 -9.82
N GLU A 79 8.76 5.62 -10.83
CA GLU A 79 8.31 6.05 -12.17
C GLU A 79 7.72 4.88 -12.99
N VAL A 80 6.80 4.14 -12.37
CA VAL A 80 6.08 3.04 -13.02
C VAL A 80 4.92 3.64 -13.82
N ASN A 81 4.84 3.30 -15.11
CA ASN A 81 3.81 3.76 -16.03
C ASN A 81 2.43 3.10 -15.79
N SER A 82 1.96 3.08 -14.54
CA SER A 82 0.65 2.57 -14.13
C SER A 82 -0.09 3.58 -13.26
N LYS A 83 -1.42 3.54 -13.30
CA LYS A 83 -2.27 4.25 -12.34
C LYS A 83 -2.34 3.53 -10.98
N PHE A 84 -1.98 2.24 -10.95
CA PHE A 84 -1.99 1.43 -9.74
C PHE A 84 -0.65 1.56 -9.03
N LYS A 85 -0.59 2.54 -8.12
CA LYS A 85 0.63 2.89 -7.37
C LYS A 85 0.83 2.06 -6.11
N ILE A 86 -0.18 1.28 -5.73
CA ILE A 86 -0.11 0.31 -4.65
C ILE A 86 -0.81 -0.94 -5.17
N ILE A 87 -0.17 -2.08 -4.98
CA ILE A 87 -0.68 -3.39 -5.39
C ILE A 87 -0.71 -4.28 -4.16
N ILE A 88 -1.78 -5.06 -4.03
CA ILE A 88 -1.93 -6.10 -3.02
C ILE A 88 -1.92 -7.44 -3.73
N VAL A 89 -1.04 -8.32 -3.32
CA VAL A 89 -1.08 -9.74 -3.68
C VAL A 89 -1.62 -10.48 -2.47
N ASN A 90 -2.82 -11.02 -2.60
CA ASN A 90 -3.40 -11.93 -1.62
C ASN A 90 -2.92 -13.34 -1.93
N LEU A 91 -2.08 -13.88 -1.05
CA LEU A 91 -1.46 -15.20 -1.24
C LEU A 91 -2.42 -16.35 -0.93
N ASP A 92 -3.43 -16.11 -0.09
CA ASP A 92 -4.41 -17.14 0.31
C ASP A 92 -5.39 -17.40 -0.84
N ASP A 93 -5.96 -16.32 -1.39
CA ASP A 93 -6.93 -16.41 -2.49
C ASP A 93 -6.28 -16.43 -3.88
N LYS A 94 -4.96 -16.23 -3.95
CA LYS A 94 -4.19 -16.11 -5.20
C LYS A 94 -4.78 -15.03 -6.12
N ILE A 95 -4.92 -13.82 -5.59
CA ILE A 95 -5.51 -12.68 -6.31
C ILE A 95 -4.57 -11.48 -6.23
N VAL A 96 -4.45 -10.75 -7.33
CA VAL A 96 -3.84 -9.41 -7.35
C VAL A 96 -4.93 -8.35 -7.37
N GLY A 97 -4.83 -7.41 -6.44
CA GLY A 97 -5.76 -6.30 -6.30
C GLY A 97 -5.07 -4.97 -6.14
N TYR A 98 -5.88 -3.92 -6.11
CA TYR A 98 -5.46 -2.58 -5.76
C TYR A 98 -6.35 -2.02 -4.65
N PRO A 99 -5.77 -1.38 -3.64
CA PRO A 99 -6.53 -0.70 -2.61
C PRO A 99 -6.84 0.75 -3.00
N CYS A 100 -7.47 1.47 -2.09
CA CYS A 100 -7.40 2.92 -2.08
C CYS A 100 -5.94 3.41 -2.09
N THR A 101 -5.58 4.27 -3.07
CA THR A 101 -4.20 4.75 -3.26
C THR A 101 -3.97 6.20 -2.81
N SER A 102 -4.95 6.82 -2.13
CA SER A 102 -4.80 8.18 -1.61
C SER A 102 -3.72 8.24 -0.52
N THR A 103 -3.22 9.44 -0.24
CA THR A 103 -2.32 9.70 0.90
C THR A 103 -2.98 9.48 2.27
N SER A 104 -4.31 9.38 2.33
CA SER A 104 -5.05 9.02 3.55
C SER A 104 -5.22 7.50 3.74
N CYS A 105 -4.91 6.71 2.71
CA CYS A 105 -4.96 5.25 2.77
C CYS A 105 -3.57 4.64 3.02
N TYR A 106 -2.56 5.17 2.33
CA TYR A 106 -1.17 4.79 2.50
C TYR A 106 -0.22 5.98 2.31
N ASP A 107 0.79 6.06 3.17
CA ASP A 107 1.97 6.91 2.98
C ASP A 107 3.16 6.32 3.74
N LEU A 108 4.35 6.84 3.45
CA LEU A 108 5.55 6.55 4.22
C LEU A 108 5.69 7.51 5.40
N LEU A 109 5.97 6.97 6.58
CA LEU A 109 6.35 7.70 7.79
C LEU A 109 7.65 7.09 8.33
N PHE A 110 8.74 7.89 8.34
CA PHE A 110 10.08 7.45 8.75
C PHE A 110 10.54 6.15 8.07
N GLY A 111 10.22 6.00 6.78
CA GLY A 111 10.58 4.83 5.99
C GLY A 111 9.71 3.60 6.23
N ASN A 112 8.69 3.67 7.09
CA ASN A 112 7.70 2.62 7.30
C ASN A 112 6.43 2.93 6.52
N LEU A 113 5.79 1.90 5.96
CA LEU A 113 4.50 2.07 5.29
C LEU A 113 3.39 2.09 6.34
N ILE A 114 2.64 3.18 6.36
CA ILE A 114 1.45 3.31 7.20
C ILE A 114 0.23 2.97 6.34
N GLN A 115 -0.69 2.19 6.91
CA GLN A 115 -1.95 1.79 6.29
C GLN A 115 -3.10 2.23 7.20
N SER A 116 -4.14 2.86 6.65
CA SER A 116 -5.41 3.06 7.35
C SER A 116 -6.35 1.87 7.14
N GLU A 117 -7.41 1.79 7.92
CA GLU A 117 -8.42 0.73 7.77
C GLU A 117 -8.99 0.65 6.35
N MET A 118 -9.31 1.79 5.74
CA MET A 118 -9.78 1.86 4.35
C MET A 118 -8.74 1.32 3.35
N GLY A 119 -7.45 1.54 3.63
CA GLY A 119 -6.35 1.01 2.81
C GLY A 119 -6.22 -0.51 2.88
N SER A 120 -6.83 -1.17 3.87
CA SER A 120 -6.77 -2.64 4.01
C SER A 120 -7.70 -3.38 3.06
N PHE A 121 -8.72 -2.71 2.54
CA PHE A 121 -9.62 -3.26 1.54
C PHE A 121 -9.04 -3.10 0.14
N TYR A 122 -9.35 -4.04 -0.74
CA TYR A 122 -8.91 -4.01 -2.13
C TYR A 122 -9.99 -4.48 -3.08
N VAL A 123 -9.83 -4.10 -4.34
CA VAL A 123 -10.61 -4.62 -5.46
C VAL A 123 -9.67 -5.43 -6.33
N ALA A 124 -10.07 -6.65 -6.70
CA ALA A 124 -9.29 -7.48 -7.60
C ALA A 124 -9.14 -6.80 -8.97
N LEU A 125 -7.94 -6.86 -9.56
CA LEU A 125 -7.70 -6.30 -10.89
C LEU A 125 -8.53 -7.03 -11.97
N GLU A 126 -8.80 -8.30 -11.77
CA GLU A 126 -9.58 -9.15 -12.68
C GLU A 126 -11.10 -8.92 -12.59
N ASN A 127 -11.58 -8.23 -11.55
CA ASN A 127 -13.01 -7.99 -11.38
C ASN A 127 -13.53 -7.07 -12.50
N THR A 128 -14.53 -7.51 -13.26
CA THR A 128 -15.11 -6.76 -14.39
C THR A 128 -16.17 -5.75 -13.99
N SER A 129 -16.76 -5.87 -12.79
CA SER A 129 -17.83 -4.98 -12.33
C SER A 129 -17.30 -3.76 -11.56
N LYS A 130 -16.30 -3.97 -10.69
CA LYS A 130 -15.71 -2.94 -9.82
C LYS A 130 -14.25 -2.64 -10.14
N GLY A 131 -13.57 -3.55 -10.82
CA GLY A 131 -12.16 -3.43 -11.21
C GLY A 131 -11.98 -3.13 -12.69
N PRO A 132 -10.74 -3.18 -13.20
CA PRO A 132 -10.43 -2.96 -14.60
C PRO A 132 -10.71 -4.18 -15.50
N GLY A 133 -11.15 -5.33 -14.97
CA GLY A 133 -11.32 -6.56 -15.76
C GLY A 133 -10.03 -7.07 -16.41
N PHE A 134 -8.88 -6.83 -15.78
CA PHE A 134 -7.56 -7.10 -16.34
C PHE A 134 -7.03 -8.45 -15.88
N ASN A 135 -6.74 -9.36 -16.82
CA ASN A 135 -6.09 -10.64 -16.53
C ASN A 135 -4.63 -10.43 -16.07
N THR A 136 -4.35 -10.80 -14.82
CA THR A 136 -3.05 -10.60 -14.18
C THR A 136 -2.06 -11.71 -14.51
N ASP A 137 -2.51 -12.85 -15.04
CA ASP A 137 -1.71 -14.07 -15.26
C ASP A 137 -0.85 -14.41 -14.02
N LEU A 138 -1.45 -14.29 -12.82
CA LEU A 138 -0.75 -14.53 -11.57
C LEU A 138 -0.28 -15.98 -11.47
N LYS A 139 1.04 -16.15 -11.29
CA LYS A 139 1.70 -17.42 -11.04
C LYS A 139 2.45 -17.34 -9.71
N ILE A 140 2.20 -18.31 -8.85
CA ILE A 140 2.88 -18.46 -7.56
C ILE A 140 3.52 -19.85 -7.57
N GLU A 141 4.84 -19.87 -7.73
CA GLU A 141 5.64 -21.10 -7.84
C GLU A 141 6.81 -21.04 -6.86
N ASN A 142 6.80 -21.90 -5.85
CA ASN A 142 7.84 -21.99 -4.82
C ASN A 142 8.18 -20.63 -4.18
N GLU A 143 9.28 -20.02 -4.65
CA GLU A 143 9.86 -18.79 -4.14
C GLU A 143 9.64 -17.60 -5.08
N LYS A 144 8.82 -17.76 -6.13
CA LYS A 144 8.56 -16.74 -7.13
C LYS A 144 7.08 -16.46 -7.26
N ILE A 145 6.75 -15.18 -7.30
CA ILE A 145 5.41 -14.66 -7.59
C ILE A 145 5.54 -13.77 -8.82
N ASP A 146 4.81 -14.10 -9.87
CA ASP A 146 4.95 -13.47 -11.17
C ASP A 146 3.56 -13.07 -11.68
N PHE A 147 3.39 -11.83 -12.11
CA PHE A 147 2.11 -11.32 -12.58
C PHE A 147 2.27 -10.04 -13.40
N PHE A 148 1.17 -9.61 -14.01
CA PHE A 148 1.07 -8.36 -14.73
C PHE A 148 0.12 -7.39 -14.04
N ILE A 149 0.41 -6.10 -14.20
CA ILE A 149 -0.52 -5.01 -13.87
C ILE A 149 -0.80 -4.14 -15.10
N PRO A 150 -1.95 -3.43 -15.14
CA PRO A 150 -2.26 -2.55 -16.25
C PRO A 150 -1.32 -1.33 -16.26
N ALA A 151 -0.76 -1.03 -17.41
CA ALA A 151 -0.06 0.23 -17.67
C ALA A 151 -1.04 1.29 -18.20
N LYS A 152 -0.59 2.56 -18.25
CA LYS A 152 -1.28 3.57 -19.07
C LYS A 152 -1.21 3.15 -20.55
N LYS A 153 -2.24 3.52 -21.32
CA LYS A 153 -2.35 3.26 -22.77
C LYS A 153 -2.43 1.76 -23.15
N GLY A 154 -3.05 0.93 -22.30
CA GLY A 154 -3.37 -0.47 -22.64
C GLY A 154 -2.18 -1.45 -22.65
N LYS A 155 -0.97 -1.01 -22.27
CA LYS A 155 0.18 -1.90 -22.10
C LYS A 155 0.09 -2.68 -20.78
N LYS A 156 0.94 -3.69 -20.62
CA LYS A 156 1.12 -4.46 -19.38
C LYS A 156 2.46 -4.13 -18.75
N ILE A 157 2.55 -4.19 -17.42
CA ILE A 157 3.81 -4.10 -16.67
C ILE A 157 4.02 -5.43 -16.00
N HIS A 158 5.20 -6.02 -16.20
CA HIS A 158 5.57 -7.27 -15.58
C HIS A 158 6.11 -7.01 -14.17
N ILE A 159 5.57 -7.73 -13.18
CA ILE A 159 5.99 -7.69 -11.79
C ILE A 159 6.43 -9.09 -11.38
N GLN A 160 7.62 -9.19 -10.82
CA GLN A 160 8.15 -10.41 -10.27
C GLN A 160 8.61 -10.16 -8.83
N LEU A 161 8.18 -11.00 -7.90
CA LEU A 161 8.69 -11.08 -6.55
C LEU A 161 9.50 -12.36 -6.41
N SER A 162 10.72 -12.27 -5.92
CA SER A 162 11.56 -13.44 -5.65
C SER A 162 11.90 -13.47 -4.16
N LYS A 163 11.69 -14.62 -3.52
CA LYS A 163 12.06 -14.82 -2.13
C LYS A 163 13.59 -14.83 -2.01
N LYS A 164 14.12 -14.25 -0.93
CA LYS A 164 15.54 -14.32 -0.58
C LYS A 164 15.86 -15.56 0.21
#